data_AF-A0A2K3KD16-F1
#
_entry.id   AF-A0A2K3KD16-F1
#
_cell.length_a   1.000
_cell.length_b   1.000
_cell.length_c   1.000
_cell.angle_alpha   90.00
_cell.angle_beta   90.00
_cell.angle_gamma   90.00
#
_symmetry.space_group_name_H-M   'P 1'
#
loop_
_entity.id
_entity.type
_entity.pdbx_description
1 polymer ?
#
loop_
_entity_poly.entity_id
_entity_poly.type
_entity_poly.pdbx_seq_one_letter_code
_entity_poly.pdbx_strand_id
1 'polypeptide(L)'
;MEERFLFRRVEPKEHNIFRCVVRYGYIDVRNENEPFEKLLVEKLKEFVVDEYHFSKKVIQDGKNDEPQEALDEENVQEEIEKEVEVVEKASRAGVVHLIGE
;
A
#
# COMPACT_ATOMS: atom_id res chain seq x y z
N MET A 1 3.40 9.78 -16.74
CA MET A 1 4.56 9.21 -16.04
C MET A 1 4.10 7.83 -15.62
N GLU A 2 4.63 6.75 -16.21
CA GLU A 2 4.21 5.40 -15.81
C GLU A 2 4.50 5.22 -14.32
N GLU A 3 3.52 4.74 -13.56
CA GLU A 3 3.71 4.42 -12.14
C GLU A 3 4.83 3.39 -12.01
N ARG A 4 5.93 3.80 -11.35
CA ARG A 4 7.13 2.96 -11.22
C ARG A 4 6.89 1.73 -10.37
N PHE A 5 5.97 1.82 -9.41
CA PHE A 5 5.62 0.75 -8.49
C PHE A 5 4.17 0.37 -8.70
N LEU A 6 3.92 -0.89 -9.07
CA LEU A 6 2.58 -1.44 -9.23
C LEU A 6 2.34 -2.45 -8.12
N PHE A 7 1.53 -2.06 -7.14
CA PHE A 7 1.17 -2.91 -6.03
C PHE A 7 -0.15 -3.62 -6.27
N ARG A 8 -0.24 -4.83 -5.72
CA ARG A 8 -1.48 -5.60 -5.62
C ARG A 8 -1.44 -6.45 -4.36
N ARG A 9 -2.54 -6.48 -3.63
CA ARG A 9 -2.75 -7.46 -2.58
C ARG A 9 -3.07 -8.83 -3.21
N VAL A 10 -2.35 -9.86 -2.80
CA VAL A 10 -2.47 -11.22 -3.37
C VAL A 10 -3.36 -12.12 -2.51
N GLU A 11 -3.35 -11.89 -1.20
CA GLU A 11 -4.07 -12.67 -0.19
C GLU A 11 -5.11 -11.81 0.55
N PRO A 12 -5.98 -12.41 1.37
CA PRO A 12 -6.82 -11.64 2.30
C PRO A 12 -6.02 -10.63 3.14
N LYS A 13 -6.69 -9.55 3.56
CA LYS A 13 -6.04 -8.42 4.27
C LYS A 13 -5.23 -8.87 5.49
N GLU A 14 -5.76 -9.82 6.25
CA GLU A 14 -5.17 -10.38 7.47
C GLU A 14 -3.74 -10.96 7.26
N HIS A 15 -3.41 -11.40 6.05
CA HIS A 15 -2.11 -11.99 5.74
C HIS A 15 -1.03 -10.96 5.39
N ASN A 16 -1.40 -9.71 5.05
CA ASN A 16 -0.47 -8.65 4.65
C ASN A 16 0.52 -9.06 3.53
N ILE A 17 0.06 -9.83 2.55
CA ILE A 17 0.88 -10.28 1.41
C ILE A 17 0.59 -9.44 0.17
N PHE A 18 1.64 -8.77 -0.30
CA PHE A 18 1.61 -7.86 -1.43
C PHE A 18 2.57 -8.33 -2.53
N ARG A 19 2.15 -8.15 -3.78
CA ARG A 19 3.02 -8.22 -4.96
C ARG A 19 3.30 -6.82 -5.42
N CYS A 20 4.58 -6.49 -5.57
CA CYS A 20 5.03 -5.26 -6.19
C CYS A 20 5.74 -5.58 -7.51
N VAL A 21 5.38 -4.89 -8.59
CA VAL A 21 6.13 -4.88 -9.84
C VAL A 21 6.77 -3.51 -9.99
N VAL A 22 8.10 -3.47 -10.03
CA VAL A 22 8.85 -2.21 -10.18
C VAL A 22 9.50 -2.15 -11.56
N ARG A 23 9.31 -1.03 -12.28
CA ARG A 23 9.90 -0.81 -13.60
C ARG A 23 11.03 0.22 -13.50
N TYR A 24 12.26 -0.23 -13.75
CA TYR A 24 13.43 0.64 -13.92
C TYR A 24 13.89 0.60 -15.38
N GLY A 25 13.95 1.76 -16.02
CA GLY A 25 14.60 1.95 -17.31
C GLY A 25 16.12 1.85 -17.18
N TYR A 26 16.81 1.53 -18.28
CA TYR A 26 18.28 1.47 -18.32
C TYR A 26 18.96 2.80 -17.92
N ILE A 27 18.26 3.91 -18.11
CA ILE A 27 18.69 5.27 -17.73
C ILE A 27 18.05 5.78 -16.43
N ASP A 28 17.22 4.98 -15.76
CA ASP A 28 16.91 5.19 -14.34
C ASP A 28 18.16 4.77 -13.55
N VAL A 29 19.26 5.46 -13.86
CA VAL A 29 20.51 5.36 -13.15
C VAL A 29 20.13 5.58 -11.71
N ARG A 30 20.40 4.54 -10.91
CA ARG A 30 20.66 4.42 -9.47
C ARG A 30 21.12 5.69 -8.74
N ASN A 31 20.42 6.79 -8.98
CA ASN A 31 20.63 8.14 -8.50
C ASN A 31 19.57 8.48 -7.45
N GLU A 32 18.89 7.45 -6.95
CA GLU A 32 18.15 7.50 -5.71
C GLU A 32 19.23 7.56 -4.62
N ASN A 33 19.47 8.75 -4.07
CA ASN A 33 20.24 8.92 -2.83
C ASN A 33 19.61 8.12 -1.66
N GLU A 34 18.39 7.61 -1.86
CA GLU A 34 17.59 6.84 -0.93
C GLU A 34 17.63 5.34 -1.30
N PRO A 35 17.86 4.43 -0.34
CA PRO A 35 17.85 2.99 -0.60
C PRO A 35 16.51 2.53 -1.18
N PHE A 36 16.55 1.67 -2.20
CA PHE A 36 15.36 1.10 -2.84
C PHE A 36 14.36 0.52 -1.83
N GLU A 37 14.87 -0.15 -0.79
CA GLU A 37 14.06 -0.76 0.27
C GLU A 37 13.22 0.29 1.00
N LYS A 38 13.79 1.47 1.26
CA LYS A 38 13.07 2.57 1.91
C LYS A 38 11.97 3.10 0.98
N LEU A 39 12.30 3.31 -0.30
CA LEU A 39 11.33 3.77 -1.28
C LEU A 39 10.18 2.76 -1.48
N LEU A 40 10.49 1.46 -1.53
CA LEU A 40 9.51 0.38 -1.64
C LEU A 40 8.53 0.41 -0.46
N VAL A 41 9.03 0.57 0.76
CA VAL A 41 8.22 0.62 1.98
C VAL A 41 7.34 1.87 2.01
N GLU A 42 7.88 3.04 1.66
CA GLU A 42 7.07 4.26 1.54
C GLU A 42 5.93 4.10 0.52
N LYS A 43 6.24 3.57 -0.66
CA LYS A 43 5.23 3.35 -1.70
C LYS A 43 4.22 2.26 -1.34
N LEU A 44 4.61 1.26 -0.55
CA LEU A 44 3.67 0.27 -0.03
C LEU A 44 2.70 0.91 0.97
N LYS A 45 3.18 1.79 1.86
CA LYS A 45 2.30 2.52 2.81
C LYS A 45 1.30 3.41 2.08
N GLU A 46 1.74 4.15 1.06
CA GLU A 46 0.85 4.94 0.19
C GLU A 46 -0.22 4.04 -0.45
N PHE A 47 0.17 2.89 -1.01
CA PHE A 47 -0.76 1.93 -1.60
C PHE A 47 -1.81 1.43 -0.60
N VAL A 48 -1.43 1.11 0.65
CA VAL A 48 -2.37 0.67 1.68
C VAL A 48 -3.43 1.74 1.90
N VAL A 49 -3.03 3.00 2.12
CA VAL A 49 -3.96 4.13 2.31
C VAL A 49 -4.93 4.26 1.12
N ASP A 50 -4.39 4.25 -0.10
CA ASP A 50 -5.20 4.37 -1.32
C ASP A 50 -6.17 3.19 -1.52
N GLU A 51 -5.79 1.97 -1.14
CA GLU A 51 -6.65 0.78 -1.21
C GLU A 51 -7.91 0.94 -0.34
N TYR A 52 -7.78 1.48 0.88
CA TYR A 52 -8.94 1.74 1.75
C TYR A 52 -9.84 2.84 1.18
N HIS A 53 -9.26 3.94 0.68
CA HIS A 53 -10.04 5.00 0.04
C HIS A 53 -10.77 4.53 -1.22
N PHE A 54 -10.12 3.69 -2.04
CA PHE A 54 -10.74 3.12 -3.24
C PHE A 54 -11.86 2.15 -2.89
N SER A 55 -11.65 1.27 -1.90
CA SER A 55 -12.69 0.37 -1.39
C SER A 55 -13.90 1.16 -0.88
N LYS A 56 -13.69 2.29 -0.19
CA LYS A 56 -14.77 3.16 0.28
C LYS A 56 -15.54 3.80 -0.88
N LYS A 57 -14.83 4.32 -1.91
CA LYS A 57 -15.45 4.89 -3.11
C LYS A 57 -16.33 3.88 -3.85
N VAL A 58 -15.85 2.65 -4.04
CA VAL A 58 -16.63 1.57 -4.69
C VAL A 58 -17.92 1.27 -3.92
N ILE A 59 -17.91 1.37 -2.58
CA ILE A 59 -19.10 1.16 -1.74
C ILE A 59 -20.06 2.36 -1.86
N GLN A 60 -19.55 3.59 -1.97
CA GLN A 60 -20.35 4.81 -2.11
C GLN A 60 -21.03 4.95 -3.48
N ASP A 61 -20.34 4.59 -4.57
CA ASP A 61 -20.92 4.63 -5.94
C ASP A 61 -22.13 3.68 -6.11
N GLY A 62 -22.33 2.74 -5.17
CA GLY A 62 -23.43 1.78 -5.15
C GLY A 62 -24.60 2.11 -4.19
N LYS A 63 -24.51 3.18 -3.36
CA LYS A 63 -25.55 3.55 -2.39
C LYS A 63 -25.92 5.03 -2.52
N ASN A 64 -27.15 5.29 -2.98
CA ASN A 64 -27.80 6.59 -2.83
C ASN A 64 -28.39 6.71 -1.42
N ASP A 65 -28.08 7.82 -0.75
CA ASP A 65 -28.77 8.42 0.41
C ASP A 65 -28.81 7.64 1.74
N GLU A 66 -27.83 7.87 2.63
CA GLU A 66 -28.02 7.94 4.10
C GLU A 66 -26.75 8.49 4.82
N PRO A 67 -26.87 9.47 5.75
CA PRO A 67 -25.71 10.06 6.41
C PRO A 67 -25.23 9.23 7.61
N GLN A 68 -24.30 8.31 7.36
CA GLN A 68 -23.61 7.50 8.38
C GLN A 68 -22.07 7.71 8.32
N GLU A 69 -21.61 8.92 7.96
CA GLU A 69 -20.24 9.09 7.44
C GLU A 69 -19.14 9.24 8.51
N ALA A 70 -19.45 9.76 9.71
CA ALA A 70 -18.41 10.08 10.70
C ALA A 70 -17.93 8.91 11.57
N LEU A 71 -18.82 7.95 11.91
CA LEU A 71 -18.48 6.80 12.76
C LEU A 71 -17.68 5.73 12.01
N ASP A 72 -17.84 5.65 10.69
CA ASP A 72 -17.12 4.70 9.84
C ASP A 72 -15.73 5.23 9.44
N GLU A 73 -15.50 6.54 9.45
CA GLU A 73 -14.21 7.15 9.08
C GLU A 73 -13.13 6.96 10.14
N GLU A 74 -13.46 7.14 11.41
CA GLU A 74 -12.52 6.95 12.52
C GLU A 74 -12.03 5.50 12.59
N ASN A 75 -12.95 4.53 12.46
CA ASN A 75 -12.59 3.11 12.43
C ASN A 75 -11.72 2.74 11.22
N VAL A 76 -11.99 3.30 10.04
CA VAL A 76 -11.17 3.06 8.84
C VAL A 76 -9.78 3.66 9.00
N GLN A 77 -9.69 4.86 9.57
CA GLN A 77 -8.40 5.50 9.83
C GLN A 77 -7.56 4.68 10.83
N GLU A 78 -8.18 4.16 11.89
CA GLU A 78 -7.51 3.30 12.87
C GLU A 78 -7.00 2.00 12.23
N GLU A 79 -7.77 1.38 11.33
CA GLU A 79 -7.36 0.18 10.59
C GLU A 79 -6.18 0.44 9.64
N ILE A 80 -6.21 1.58 8.93
CA ILE A 80 -5.09 2.02 8.09
C ILE A 80 -3.82 2.20 8.94
N GLU A 81 -3.93 2.88 10.08
CA GLU A 81 -2.80 3.13 10.98
C GLU A 81 -2.20 1.84 11.53
N LYS A 82 -3.05 0.91 11.98
CA LYS A 82 -2.62 -0.43 12.42
C LYS A 82 -1.87 -1.17 11.33
N GLU A 83 -2.39 -1.17 10.11
CA GLU A 83 -1.77 -1.90 9.00
C GLU A 83 -0.44 -1.26 8.56
N VAL A 84 -0.37 0.08 8.51
CA VAL A 84 0.88 0.81 8.26
C VAL A 84 1.92 0.53 9.34
N GLU A 85 1.53 0.43 10.61
CA GLU A 85 2.42 0.06 11.70
C GLU A 85 2.99 -1.36 11.52
N VAL A 86 2.15 -2.31 11.08
CA VAL A 86 2.59 -3.68 10.78
C VAL A 86 3.67 -3.67 9.68
N VAL A 87 3.46 -2.90 8.60
CA VAL A 87 4.45 -2.75 7.51
C VAL A 87 5.76 -2.15 8.03
N GLU A 88 5.71 -1.09 8.82
CA GLU A 88 6.89 -0.46 9.44
C GLU A 88 7.68 -1.43 10.32
N LYS A 89 6.97 -2.19 11.16
CA LYS A 89 7.59 -3.18 12.05
C LYS A 89 8.24 -4.32 11.26
N ALA A 90 7.57 -4.82 10.22
CA ALA A 90 8.09 -5.87 9.35
C ALA A 90 9.34 -5.40 8.58
N SER A 91 9.33 -4.16 8.08
CA SER A 91 10.47 -3.52 7.42
C SER A 91 11.70 -3.50 8.33
N ARG A 92 11.53 -3.08 9.60
CA ARG A 92 12.63 -3.04 10.59
C ARG A 92 13.14 -4.42 11.00
N ALA A 93 12.30 -5.44 10.95
CA ALA A 93 12.67 -6.81 11.28
C ALA A 93 13.50 -7.50 10.17
N GLY A 94 13.60 -6.88 8.99
CA GLY A 94 14.26 -7.43 7.81
C GLY A 94 13.32 -8.34 7.04
N VAL A 95 12.86 -7.89 5.87
CA VAL A 95 12.03 -8.70 4.97
C VAL A 95 12.94 -9.74 4.30
N VAL A 96 12.75 -11.02 4.64
CA VAL A 96 13.40 -12.15 3.98
C VAL A 96 12.38 -12.77 3.02
N HIS A 97 12.72 -12.75 1.73
CA HIS A 97 12.16 -13.46 0.56
C HIS A 97 11.80 -12.52 -0.58
N LEU A 98 12.82 -12.17 -1.38
CA LEU A 98 12.68 -11.65 -2.74
C LEU A 98 12.91 -12.83 -3.69
N ILE A 99 11.85 -13.37 -4.30
CA ILE A 99 11.98 -14.29 -5.44
C ILE A 99 11.73 -13.46 -6.70
N GLY A 100 12.80 -13.19 -7.44
CA GLY A 100 12.73 -12.68 -8.81
C GLY A 100 13.01 -13.83 -9.79
N GLU A 101 12.20 -13.95 -10.83
CA GLU A 101 12.56 -14.70 -12.05
C GLU A 101 13.50 -13.87 -12.94
#